data_AF-A0A067M1I6-F1
#
_entry.id   AF-A0A067M1I6-F1
#
_cell.length_a   1.000
_cell.length_b   1.000
_cell.length_c   1.000
_cell.angle_alpha   90.00
_cell.angle_beta   90.00
_cell.angle_gamma   90.00
#
_symmetry.space_group_name_H-M   'P 1'
#
loop_
_entity.id
_entity.type
_entity.pdbx_description
1 polymer ?
#
loop_
_entity_poly.entity_id
_entity_poly.type
_entity_poly.pdbx_seq_one_letter_code
_entity_poly.pdbx_strand_id
1 'polypeptide(L)'
;ITIKDNFIYSHKHIRLNSTSYDVRRGHDSLSLRSNRGDIFVASADSEVLAHPFWYARVIRIFHVFVLDLANPNVQTKRVEFLWVQWF
;
A
#
# COMPACT_ATOMS: atom_id res chain seq x y z
N ILE A 1 -4.72 -9.46 -16.79
CA ILE A 1 -5.04 -9.09 -15.39
C ILE A 1 -6.49 -8.60 -15.36
N THR A 2 -7.37 -9.30 -14.65
CA THR A 2 -8.78 -8.88 -14.47
C THR A 2 -9.10 -8.72 -13.00
N ILE A 3 -9.97 -7.76 -12.70
CA ILE A 3 -10.51 -7.60 -11.35
C ILE A 3 -11.60 -8.65 -11.16
N LYS A 4 -11.46 -9.48 -10.14
CA LYS A 4 -12.48 -10.46 -9.76
C LYS A 4 -13.78 -9.71 -9.46
N ASP A 5 -14.85 -10.15 -10.12
CA ASP A 5 -16.22 -9.63 -9.97
C ASP A 5 -16.36 -8.11 -10.21
N ASN A 6 -15.34 -7.47 -10.79
CA ASN A 6 -15.24 -6.01 -10.98
C ASN A 6 -15.48 -5.19 -9.69
N PHE A 7 -15.14 -5.75 -8.51
CA PHE A 7 -15.36 -5.11 -7.22
C PHE A 7 -14.07 -4.54 -6.61
N ILE A 8 -14.20 -3.33 -6.06
CA ILE A 8 -13.18 -2.67 -5.24
C ILE A 8 -13.72 -2.53 -3.82
N TYR A 9 -12.94 -2.99 -2.86
CA TYR A 9 -13.32 -2.93 -1.44
C TYR A 9 -12.56 -1.80 -0.74
N SER A 10 -13.26 -0.98 0.03
CA SER A 10 -12.67 0.09 0.83
C SER A 10 -12.47 -0.32 2.29
N HIS A 11 -11.35 0.06 2.89
CA HIS A 11 -11.02 -0.20 4.29
C HIS A 11 -10.72 1.09 5.07
N LYS A 12 -10.83 1.00 6.39
CA LYS A 12 -10.46 2.09 7.33
C LYS A 12 -9.11 1.85 8.01
N HIS A 13 -8.57 0.63 7.90
CA HIS A 13 -7.35 0.20 8.58
C HIS A 13 -6.51 -0.65 7.62
N ILE A 14 -5.19 -0.48 7.67
CA ILE A 14 -4.22 -1.32 6.96
C ILE A 14 -3.08 -1.69 7.92
N ARG A 15 -2.50 -2.87 7.71
CA ARG A 15 -1.32 -3.35 8.45
C ARG A 15 -0.21 -3.60 7.44
N LEU A 16 0.90 -2.88 7.59
CA LEU A 16 2.10 -3.02 6.79
C LEU A 16 3.09 -3.87 7.58
N ASN A 17 3.60 -4.92 6.96
CA ASN A 17 4.58 -5.79 7.58
C ASN A 17 5.97 -5.34 7.13
N SER A 18 6.86 -5.05 8.09
CA SER A 18 8.27 -4.76 7.82
C SER A 18 9.13 -5.92 8.33
N THR A 19 10.09 -6.33 7.52
CA THR A 19 11.09 -7.32 7.93
C THR A 19 12.38 -6.54 8.17
N SER A 20 12.79 -6.41 9.43
CA SER A 20 14.12 -5.90 9.74
C SER A 20 15.16 -7.02 9.56
N TYR A 21 16.38 -6.67 9.16
CA TYR A 21 17.47 -7.61 8.84
C TYR A 21 17.79 -8.61 9.98
N ASP A 22 17.48 -8.27 11.23
CA ASP A 22 17.65 -9.15 12.39
C ASP A 22 16.50 -10.15 12.62
N VAL A 23 15.72 -10.48 11.59
CA VAL A 23 14.57 -11.41 11.66
C VAL A 23 13.45 -10.92 12.60
N ARG A 24 13.54 -9.67 13.08
CA ARG A 24 12.46 -9.03 13.84
C ARG A 24 11.35 -8.61 12.88
N ARG A 25 10.16 -9.17 13.06
CA ARG A 25 8.95 -8.78 12.34
C ARG A 25 8.37 -7.53 12.98
N GLY A 26 8.49 -6.41 12.29
CA GLY A 26 7.78 -5.18 12.61
C GLY A 26 6.42 -5.18 11.91
N HIS A 27 5.45 -4.53 12.53
CA HIS A 27 4.16 -4.29 11.90
C HIS A 27 3.72 -2.87 12.22
N ASP A 28 3.52 -2.09 11.18
CA ASP A 28 2.94 -0.76 11.31
C ASP A 28 1.45 -0.85 10.99
N SER A 29 0.63 -0.23 11.83
CA SER A 29 -0.81 -0.17 11.61
C SER A 29 -1.22 1.27 11.35
N LEU A 30 -1.89 1.48 10.22
CA LEU A 30 -2.43 2.77 9.83
C LEU A 30 -3.95 2.73 9.99
N SER A 31 -4.48 3.71 10.70
CA SER A 31 -5.92 3.92 10.85
C SER A 31 -6.30 5.29 10.35
N LEU A 32 -7.28 5.33 9.43
CA LEU A 32 -7.86 6.58 8.93
C LEU A 32 -8.83 7.23 9.94
N ARG A 33 -9.11 6.59 11.08
CA ARG A 33 -9.97 7.14 12.13
C ARG A 33 -9.24 8.09 13.06
N SER A 34 -7.98 7.80 13.34
CA SER A 34 -7.09 8.73 14.01
C SER A 34 -6.58 9.68 12.92
N ASN A 35 -6.51 10.98 13.17
CA ASN A 35 -6.00 11.99 12.24
C ASN A 35 -4.48 11.86 11.96
N ARG A 36 -3.97 10.62 11.94
CA ARG A 36 -2.59 10.18 11.80
C ARG A 36 -2.50 9.28 10.55
N GLY A 37 -2.87 9.85 9.41
CA GLY A 37 -2.84 9.19 8.10
C GLY A 37 -1.67 9.61 7.23
N ASP A 38 -0.70 10.35 7.78
CA ASP A 38 0.47 10.82 7.03
C ASP A 38 1.51 9.71 6.94
N ILE A 39 2.02 9.49 5.73
CA ILE A 39 3.03 8.49 5.40
C ILE A 39 4.22 9.17 4.72
N PHE A 40 5.37 8.54 4.82
CA PHE A 40 6.54 8.86 4.01
C PHE A 40 6.92 7.63 3.18
N VAL A 41 7.35 7.87 1.95
CA VAL A 41 7.78 6.84 1.01
C VAL A 41 9.17 7.21 0.54
N ALA A 42 10.04 6.22 0.32
CA ALA A 42 11.35 6.48 -0.26
C ALA A 42 11.18 7.25 -1.59
N SER A 43 11.87 8.37 -1.72
CA SER A 43 11.87 9.16 -2.93
C SER A 43 12.57 8.38 -4.05
N ALA A 44 12.07 8.53 -5.29
CA ALA A 44 12.75 8.04 -6.48
C ALA A 44 13.82 9.02 -7.00
N ASP A 45 13.94 10.19 -6.38
CA ASP A 45 14.87 11.23 -6.79
C ASP A 45 16.31 10.77 -6.56
N SER A 46 17.11 10.81 -7.63
CA SER A 46 18.52 10.36 -7.62
C SER A 46 19.50 11.51 -7.40
N GLU A 47 19.01 12.74 -7.19
CA GLU A 47 19.86 13.90 -6.95
C GLU A 47 20.47 13.85 -5.55
N VAL A 48 21.77 14.16 -5.46
CA VAL A 48 22.56 14.08 -4.21
C VAL A 48 22.01 14.97 -3.09
N LEU A 49 21.26 16.02 -3.43
CA LEU A 49 20.65 16.97 -2.50
C LEU A 49 19.14 16.82 -2.36
N ALA A 50 18.51 15.87 -3.06
CA ALA A 50 17.07 15.65 -2.94
C ALA A 50 16.71 15.02 -1.59
N HIS A 51 15.55 15.38 -1.08
CA HIS A 51 15.06 14.79 0.16
C HIS A 51 14.80 13.28 -0.05
N PRO A 52 15.31 12.39 0.83
CA PRO A 52 15.25 10.94 0.62
C PRO A 52 13.83 10.36 0.69
N PHE A 53 12.83 11.17 1.06
CA PHE A 53 11.46 10.74 1.24
C PHE A 53 10.47 11.71 0.61
N TRP A 54 9.44 11.16 -0.02
CA TRP A 54 8.20 11.86 -0.34
C TRP A 54 7.20 11.71 0.79
N TYR A 55 6.39 12.73 0.99
CA TYR A 55 5.35 12.75 2.01
C TYR A 55 3.98 12.72 1.37
N ALA A 56 3.06 11.98 1.97
CA ALA A 56 1.67 11.95 1.51
C ALA A 56 0.71 11.72 2.66
N ARG A 57 -0.53 12.19 2.52
CA ARG A 57 -1.64 11.87 3.40
C ARG A 57 -2.52 10.80 2.77
N VAL A 58 -2.74 9.69 3.46
CA VAL A 58 -3.66 8.64 3.02
C VAL A 58 -5.10 9.12 3.19
N ILE A 59 -5.84 9.17 2.08
CA ILE A 59 -7.26 9.53 2.05
C ILE A 59 -8.13 8.28 2.22
N ARG A 60 -7.81 7.21 1.48
CA ARG A 60 -8.56 5.94 1.51
C ARG A 60 -7.64 4.75 1.27
N ILE A 61 -8.02 3.61 1.85
CA ILE A 61 -7.37 2.32 1.66
C ILE A 61 -8.30 1.44 0.85
N PHE A 62 -7.77 0.75 -0.15
CA PHE A 62 -8.53 -0.18 -0.98
C PHE A 62 -7.82 -1.52 -1.12
N HIS A 63 -8.60 -2.56 -1.39
CA HIS A 63 -8.05 -3.80 -1.93
C HIS A 63 -8.93 -4.34 -3.04
N VAL A 64 -8.29 -5.10 -3.92
CA VAL A 64 -8.93 -5.77 -5.05
C VAL A 64 -8.38 -7.18 -5.13
N PHE A 65 -9.25 -8.09 -5.55
CA PHE A 65 -8.87 -9.43 -5.94
C PHE A 65 -8.57 -9.46 -7.43
N VAL A 66 -7.36 -9.86 -7.79
CA VAL A 66 -6.85 -9.83 -9.14
C VAL A 66 -6.63 -11.24 -9.65
N LEU A 67 -7.14 -11.52 -10.85
CA LEU A 67 -6.93 -12.76 -11.58
C LEU A 67 -5.89 -12.53 -12.68
N ASP A 68 -4.92 -13.43 -12.76
CA ASP A 68 -4.00 -13.46 -13.88
C ASP A 68 -4.65 -14.23 -15.04
N LEU A 69 -4.83 -13.55 -16.18
CA LEU A 69 -5.41 -14.16 -17.37
C LEU A 69 -4.39 -15.03 -18.12
N ALA A 70 -3.08 -14.77 -17.94
CA ALA A 70 -2.02 -15.54 -18.57
C ALA A 70 -1.87 -16.93 -17.95
N ASN A 71 -2.30 -17.09 -16.70
CA ASN A 71 -2.26 -18.36 -16.00
C ASN A 71 -3.52 -18.52 -15.12
N PRO A 72 -4.67 -18.88 -15.70
CA PRO A 72 -5.96 -18.91 -15.01
C PRO A 72 -6.05 -19.98 -13.90
N ASN A 73 -5.10 -20.92 -13.84
CA ASN A 73 -4.95 -21.85 -12.72
C ASN A 73 -4.31 -21.21 -11.47
N VAL A 74 -3.78 -19.99 -11.57
CA VAL A 74 -3.20 -19.26 -10.44
C VAL A 74 -4.32 -18.71 -9.58
N GLN A 75 -4.23 -18.96 -8.27
CA GLN A 75 -5.18 -18.45 -7.29
C GLN A 75 -5.30 -16.93 -7.38
N THR A 76 -6.50 -16.43 -7.10
CA THR A 76 -6.77 -15.00 -7.06
C THR A 76 -5.83 -14.29 -6.08
N LYS A 77 -5.10 -13.29 -6.55
CA LYS A 77 -4.16 -12.51 -5.72
C LYS A 77 -4.88 -11.32 -5.11
N ARG A 78 -4.79 -11.15 -3.80
CA ARG A 78 -5.22 -9.91 -3.14
C ARG A 78 -4.15 -8.84 -3.33
N VAL A 79 -4.55 -7.70 -3.87
CA VAL A 79 -3.70 -6.52 -4.05
C VAL A 79 -4.29 -5.38 -3.22
N GLU A 80 -3.46 -4.74 -2.41
CA GLU A 80 -3.83 -3.58 -1.59
C GLU A 80 -3.20 -2.33 -2.20
N PHE A 81 -3.94 -1.23 -2.21
CA PHE A 81 -3.45 0.05 -2.70
C PHE A 81 -4.07 1.22 -1.93
N LEU A 82 -3.34 2.32 -1.88
CA LEU A 82 -3.71 3.51 -1.13
C LEU A 82 -4.03 4.64 -2.09
N TRP A 83 -5.10 5.38 -1.80
CA TRP A 83 -5.32 6.68 -2.42
C TRP A 83 -4.77 7.76 -1.49
N VAL A 84 -3.79 8.50 -1.98
CA VAL A 84 -3.02 9.48 -1.20
C VAL A 84 -3.08 10.87 -1.84
N GLN A 85 -2.89 11.90 -1.01
CA GLN A 85 -2.61 13.27 -1.41
C GLN A 85 -1.14 13.55 -1.11
N TRP A 86 -0.35 13.89 -2.13
CA TRP A 86 1.04 14.28 -1.98
C TRP A 86 1.17 15.72 -1.42
N PHE A 87 2.26 15.99 -0.70
CA PHE A 87 2.62 17.32 -0.19
C PHE A 87 3.61 18.03 -1.13
#